data_AF-A0A923VML6-F1
#
_entry.id   AF-A0A923VML6-F1
#
_cell.length_a   1.000
_cell.length_b   1.000
_cell.length_c   1.000
_cell.angle_alpha   90.00
_cell.angle_beta   90.00
_cell.angle_gamma   90.00
#
_symmetry.space_group_name_H-M   'P 1'
#
loop_
_entity.id
_entity.type
_entity.pdbx_description
1 polymer ?
#
loop_
_entity_poly.entity_id
_entity_poly.type
_entity_poly.pdbx_seq_one_letter_code
_entity_poly.pdbx_strand_id
1 'polypeptide(L)' 'MRQPSSVLEVAAGTGVVTRHLTNVLAPQVLIVATDLNQAMLDRAGVVGTSRPVKWRQAHAMQIPFTDQSFDVMVCQFGAM' A
#
# COMPACT_ATOMS: atom_id res chain seq x y z
N MET A 1 -9.51 18.51 8.93
CA MET A 1 -9.51 17.61 7.76
C MET A 1 -9.87 16.21 8.23
N ARG A 2 -10.70 15.46 7.50
CA ARG A 2 -11.02 14.06 7.88
C ARG A 2 -9.80 13.18 7.61
N GLN A 3 -9.43 12.31 8.56
CA GLN A 3 -8.41 11.28 8.34
C GLN A 3 -9.04 10.09 7.61
N PRO A 4 -8.33 9.45 6.66
CA PRO A 4 -8.83 8.26 6.00
C PRO A 4 -8.89 7.10 6.99
N SER A 5 -9.86 6.19 6.82
CA SER A 5 -9.94 4.91 7.53
C SER A 5 -9.21 3.81 6.76
N SER A 6 -9.09 3.92 5.43
CA SER A 6 -8.36 2.97 4.59
C SER A 6 -7.61 3.62 3.44
N VAL A 7 -6.41 3.10 3.16
CA VAL A 7 -5.51 3.54 2.09
C VAL A 7 -5.09 2.35 1.26
N LEU A 8 -5.18 2.51 -0.06
CA LEU A 8 -4.62 1.60 -1.05
C LEU A 8 -3.37 2.24 -1.67
N GLU A 9 -2.22 1.62 -1.50
CA GLU A 9 -1.00 1.98 -2.21
C GLU A 9 -0.83 1.06 -3.43
N VAL A 10 -0.55 1.66 -4.59
CA VAL A 10 -0.23 0.94 -5.82
C VAL A 10 1.21 1.24 -6.23
N ALA A 11 1.87 0.26 -6.84
CA ALA A 11 3.30 0.29 -7.14
C ALA A 11 4.15 0.54 -5.87
N ALA A 12 3.87 -0.22 -4.81
CA ALA A 12 4.52 -0.08 -3.51
C ALA A 12 6.03 -0.36 -3.56
N GLY A 13 6.51 -1.09 -4.57
CA GLY A 13 7.90 -1.49 -4.72
C GLY A 13 8.40 -2.19 -3.46
N THR A 14 9.60 -1.80 -3.00
CA THR A 14 10.18 -2.32 -1.76
C THR A 14 9.66 -1.62 -0.49
N GLY A 15 8.56 -0.86 -0.59
CA GLY A 15 7.78 -0.35 0.54
C GLY A 15 8.24 0.98 1.14
N VAL A 16 8.96 1.83 0.40
CA VAL A 16 9.48 3.12 0.93
C VAL A 16 8.34 4.01 1.39
N VAL A 17 7.34 4.21 0.53
CA VAL A 17 6.16 5.03 0.83
C VAL A 17 5.27 4.31 1.83
N THR A 18 5.08 3.00 1.71
CA THR A 18 4.37 2.20 2.72
C THR A 18 4.88 2.44 4.15
N ARG A 19 6.21 2.41 4.36
CA ARG A 19 6.82 2.69 5.67
C ARG A 19 6.60 4.12 6.13
N HIS A 20 6.62 5.08 5.21
CA HIS A 20 6.28 6.45 5.56
C HIS A 20 4.81 6.55 6.00
N LEU A 21 3.89 5.95 5.26
CA LEU A 21 2.45 5.89 5.58
C LEU A 21 2.19 5.25 6.94
N THR A 22 2.90 4.18 7.30
CA THR A 22 2.74 3.55 8.62
C THR A 22 3.11 4.46 9.79
N ASN A 23 4.03 5.41 9.57
CA ASN A 23 4.50 6.36 10.59
C ASN A 23 3.63 7.63 10.69
N VAL A 24 3.08 8.11 9.58
CA VAL A 24 2.34 9.40 9.55
C VAL A 24 0.84 9.26 9.70
N LEU A 25 0.27 8.11 9.32
CA LEU A 25 -1.16 7.84 9.45
C LEU A 25 -1.48 7.28 10.84
N ALA A 26 -2.68 7.58 11.31
CA ALA A 26 -3.15 7.07 12.59
C ALA A 26 -3.11 5.52 12.63
N PRO A 27 -2.84 4.88 13.78
CA PRO A 27 -2.62 3.44 13.86
C PRO A 27 -3.79 2.58 13.34
N GLN A 28 -5.01 3.10 13.44
CA GLN A 28 -6.24 2.45 12.99
C GLN A 28 -6.46 2.48 11.47
N VAL A 29 -5.69 3.28 10.72
CA VAL A 29 -5.85 3.37 9.26
C VAL A 29 -5.37 2.08 8.62
N LEU A 30 -6.26 1.37 7.92
CA LEU A 30 -5.91 0.18 7.16
C LEU A 30 -5.04 0.59 5.97
N ILE A 31 -3.89 -0.07 5.81
CA ILE A 31 -3.02 0.10 4.63
C ILE A 31 -2.98 -1.23 3.88
N VAL A 32 -3.32 -1.19 2.60
CA VAL A 32 -3.12 -2.28 1.66
C VAL A 32 -2.12 -1.79 0.61
N ALA A 33 -0.95 -2.40 0.57
CA ALA A 33 0.12 -2.04 -0.35
C ALA A 33 0.24 -3.10 -1.44
N THR A 34 0.16 -2.65 -2.69
CA THR A 34 0.15 -3.53 -3.86
C THR A 34 1.26 -3.20 -4.83
N ASP A 35 1.80 -4.24 -5.44
CA ASP A 35 2.78 -4.14 -6.52
C ASP A 35 2.55 -5.27 -7.53
N LEU A 36 2.95 -5.06 -8.77
CA LEU A 36 2.88 -6.08 -9.81
C LEU A 36 3.87 -7.21 -9.54
N ASN A 37 5.01 -6.91 -8.92
CA ASN A 37 6.10 -7.84 -8.68
C ASN A 37 6.10 -8.36 -7.23
N GLN A 38 5.76 -9.64 -7.04
CA GLN A 38 5.77 -10.29 -5.72
C GLN A 38 7.15 -10.18 -5.03
N ALA A 39 8.26 -10.23 -5.78
CA ALA A 39 9.59 -10.14 -5.19
C ALA A 39 9.86 -8.76 -4.54
N MET A 40 9.24 -7.69 -5.04
CA MET A 40 9.31 -6.37 -4.42
C MET A 40 8.59 -6.37 -3.06
N LEU A 41 7.42 -7.00 -2.99
CA LEU A 41 6.62 -7.13 -1.77
C LEU A 41 7.30 -8.04 -0.75
N ASP A 42 7.91 -9.15 -1.19
CA ASP A 42 8.68 -10.04 -0.31
C ASP A 42 9.85 -9.28 0.31
N ARG A 43 10.56 -8.47 -0.49
CA ARG A 43 11.63 -7.61 0.03
C ARG A 43 11.09 -6.57 0.99
N ALA A 44 9.95 -5.95 0.69
CA ALA A 44 9.30 -4.99 1.58
C ALA A 44 8.92 -5.63 2.93
N GLY A 45 8.38 -6.86 2.90
CA GLY A 45 8.03 -7.64 4.08
C GLY A 45 9.23 -8.00 4.97
N VAL A 46 10.37 -8.35 4.37
CA VAL A 46 11.63 -8.59 5.10
C VAL A 46 12.11 -7.33 5.82
N VAL A 47 12.01 -6.15 5.19
CA VAL A 47 12.38 -4.87 5.80
C VAL A 47 11.38 -4.47 6.89
N GLY A 48 10.11 -4.77 6.68
CA GLY A 48 9.03 -4.49 7.63
C GLY A 48 8.58 -3.04 7.66
N THR A 49 7.63 -2.78 8.56
CA THR A 49 6.96 -1.49 8.80
C THR A 49 6.76 -1.31 10.31
N SER A 50 6.48 -0.09 10.76
CA SER A 50 6.26 0.21 12.19
C SER A 50 4.97 -0.39 12.76
N ARG A 51 4.03 -0.77 11.89
CA ARG A 51 2.80 -1.49 12.23
C ARG A 51 2.36 -2.37 11.04
N PRO A 52 1.49 -3.37 11.26
CA PRO A 52 1.09 -4.30 10.21
C PRO A 52 0.51 -3.62 8.97
N VAL A 53 0.89 -4.14 7.80
CA VAL A 53 0.38 -3.75 6.47
C VAL A 53 -0.04 -5.01 5.73
N LYS A 54 -1.10 -4.92 4.93
CA LYS A 54 -1.48 -6.00 4.02
C LYS A 54 -0.75 -5.81 2.70
N TRP A 55 0.24 -6.66 2.45
CA TRP A 55 0.92 -6.74 1.16
C TRP A 55 0.14 -7.66 0.23
N ARG A 56 -0.09 -7.24 -1.02
CA ARG A 56 -0.82 -8.05 -2.01
C ARG A 56 -0.29 -7.79 -3.42
N GLN A 57 0.14 -8.83 -4.13
CA GLN A 57 0.45 -8.69 -5.55
C GLN A 57 -0.82 -8.31 -6.33
N ALA A 58 -0.75 -7.25 -7.13
CA ALA A 58 -1.84 -6.82 -7.98
C ALA A 58 -1.32 -6.03 -9.19
N HIS A 59 -2.02 -6.18 -10.32
CA HIS A 59 -1.81 -5.35 -11.49
C HIS A 59 -2.65 -4.07 -11.36
N ALA A 60 -2.04 -2.89 -11.46
CA ALA A 60 -2.74 -1.61 -11.26
C ALA A 60 -3.92 -1.41 -12.25
N MET A 61 -3.78 -1.88 -13.50
CA MET A 61 -4.86 -1.83 -14.51
C MET A 61 -5.99 -2.85 -14.30
N GLN A 62 -5.84 -3.82 -13.39
CA GLN A 62 -6.82 -4.88 -13.13
C GLN A 62 -6.89 -5.14 -11.62
N ILE A 63 -7.06 -4.06 -10.86
CA ILE A 63 -6.91 -4.13 -9.42
C ILE A 63 -8.07 -4.93 -8.80
N PRO A 64 -7.80 -5.94 -7.96
CA PRO A 64 -8.81 -6.88 -7.50
C PRO A 64 -9.52 -6.41 -6.22
N PHE A 65 -10.08 -5.20 -6.28
CA PHE A 65 -10.90 -4.62 -5.20
C PHE A 65 -12.16 -4.00 -5.79
N THR A 66 -13.26 -4.07 -5.06
CA THR A 66 -14.50 -3.40 -5.42
C THR A 66 -14.32 -1.88 -5.40
N ASP A 67 -15.06 -1.18 -6.25
CA ASP A 67 -15.14 0.28 -6.24
C ASP A 67 -15.46 0.83 -4.85
N GLN A 68 -14.90 2.00 -4.54
CA GLN A 68 -15.13 2.72 -3.28
C GLN A 68 -14.79 1.93 -2.00
N SER A 69 -13.95 0.90 -2.10
CA SER A 69 -13.48 0.12 -0.94
C SER A 69 -12.38 0.81 -0.12
N PHE A 70 -11.80 1.88 -0.66
CA PHE A 70 -10.75 2.67 -0.01
C PHE A 70 -11.08 4.16 -0.03
N ASP A 71 -10.73 4.88 1.03
CA ASP A 71 -10.92 6.33 1.10
C ASP A 71 -9.92 7.09 0.22
N VAL A 72 -8.69 6.55 0.10
CA VAL A 72 -7.58 7.19 -0.64
C VAL A 72 -6.76 6.13 -1.37
N MET A 73 -6.36 6.46 -2.60
CA MET A 73 -5.33 5.74 -3.36
C MET A 73 -4.04 6.57 -3.41
N VAL A 74 -2.90 5.92 -3.23
CA VAL A 74 -1.56 6.54 -3.29
C VAL A 74 -0.70 5.81 -4.32
N CYS A 75 0.00 6.57 -5.17
CA CYS A 75 1.02 6.08 -6.08
C CYS A 75 2.15 7.11 -6.12
N GLN A 76 3.35 6.72 -5.68
CA GLN A 76 4.51 7.62 -5.76
C GLN A 76 5.11 7.63 -7.16
N PHE A 77 5.30 6.43 -7.72
CA PHE A 77 5.79 6.24 -9.08
C PHE A 77 5.56 4.76 -9.45
N GLY A 78 5.03 4.53 -10.65
CA GLY A 78 4.92 3.20 -11.22
C GLY A 78 5.44 3.20 -12.64
N ALA A 79 6.30 2.24 -12.97
CA ALA A 79 6.69 1.91 -14.33
C ALA A 79 6.28 0.47 -14.60
N MET A 80 5.71 0.23 -15.78
CA MET A 80 5.30 -1.09 -16.27
C MET A 80 6.26 -1.55 -17.35
#